data_AF-A0A527YP48-F1
#
_entry.id   AF-A0A527YP48-F1
#
_cell.length_a   1.000
_cell.length_b   1.000
_cell.length_c   1.000
_cell.angle_alpha   90.00
_cell.angle_beta   90.00
_cell.angle_gamma   90.00
#
_symmetry.space_group_name_H-M   'P 1'
#
loop_
_entity.id
_entity.type
_entity.pdbx_description
1 polymer ?
#
loop_
_entity_poly.entity_id
_entity_poly.type
_entity_poly.pdbx_seq_one_letter_code
_entity_poly.pdbx_strand_id
1 'polypeptide(L)' 'AVAIVEKSVFPRRKVCGEYISASNLALLDQLEIADAWRANAGPEIRRVGLFSGETCAEAPMPHAKGALQA' A
#
# COMPACT_ATOMS: atom_id res chain seq x y z
N ALA A 1 -12.21 18.57 -21.83
CA ALA A 1 -12.93 18.39 -20.55
C ALA A 1 -12.80 16.94 -20.12
N VAL A 2 -12.67 16.67 -18.82
CA VAL A 2 -12.58 15.32 -18.27
C VAL A 2 -13.80 15.09 -17.37
N ALA A 3 -14.44 13.93 -17.48
CA ALA A 3 -15.56 13.53 -16.63
C ALA A 3 -15.29 12.13 -16.05
N ILE A 4 -15.75 11.89 -14.83
CA ILE A 4 -15.68 10.59 -14.16
C ILE A 4 -17.09 10.00 -14.15
N VAL A 5 -17.23 8.75 -14.59
CA VAL A 5 -18.48 7.98 -14.51
C VAL A 5 -18.19 6.73 -13.70
N GLU A 6 -18.90 6.57 -12.60
CA GLU A 6 -18.74 5.44 -11.68
C GLU A 6 -20.07 4.68 -11.61
N LYS A 7 -20.03 3.35 -11.70
CA LYS A 7 -21.22 2.49 -11.66
C LYS A 7 -21.83 2.46 -10.26
N SER A 8 -21.05 2.72 -9.21
CA SER A 8 -21.51 2.60 -7.83
C SER A 8 -20.88 3.62 -6.89
N VAL A 9 -21.69 4.19 -6.00
CA VAL A 9 -21.25 5.23 -5.04
C VAL A 9 -19.98 4.81 -4.30
N PHE A 10 -18.95 5.65 -4.39
CA PHE A 10 -17.69 5.55 -3.65
C PHE A 10 -17.80 6.29 -2.31
N PRO A 11 -17.13 5.84 -1.23
CA PRO A 11 -16.33 4.61 -1.11
C PRO A 11 -17.19 3.35 -0.95
N ARG A 12 -16.70 2.24 -1.52
CA ARG A 12 -17.34 0.92 -1.43
C ARG A 12 -16.62 0.08 -0.39
N ARG A 13 -17.37 -0.71 0.39
CA ARG A 13 -16.79 -1.73 1.28
C ARG A 13 -16.26 -2.88 0.41
N LYS A 14 -14.97 -2.85 0.08
CA LYS A 14 -14.24 -3.91 -0.62
C LYS A 14 -13.23 -4.52 0.34
N VAL A 15 -12.90 -5.78 0.12
CA VAL A 15 -11.77 -6.45 0.81
C VAL A 15 -10.51 -6.48 -0.05
N CYS A 16 -10.67 -6.25 -1.36
CA CYS A 16 -9.53 -6.10 -2.26
C CYS A 16 -8.97 -4.68 -2.16
N GLY A 17 -7.64 -4.56 -2.16
CA GLY A 17 -6.94 -3.27 -2.09
C GLY A 17 -6.56 -2.80 -0.69
N GLU A 18 -6.75 -3.61 0.34
CA GLU A 18 -6.38 -3.29 1.74
C GLU A 18 -4.85 -3.20 1.97
N TYR A 19 -4.06 -3.86 1.11
CA TYR A 19 -2.60 -3.83 1.16
C TYR A 19 -2.04 -3.19 -0.12
N ILE A 20 -1.05 -2.32 0.05
CA ILE A 20 -0.24 -1.75 -1.02
C ILE A 20 1.25 -1.91 -0.67
N SER A 21 2.02 -2.38 -1.64
CA SER A 21 3.47 -2.54 -1.48
C SER A 21 4.17 -1.19 -1.36
N ALA A 22 5.21 -1.11 -0.52
CA ALA A 22 6.04 0.09 -0.38
C ALA A 22 6.71 0.51 -1.71
N SER A 23 6.84 -0.39 -2.69
CA SER A 23 7.31 -0.07 -4.04
C SER A 23 6.44 0.98 -4.77
N ASN A 24 5.17 1.12 -4.39
CA ASN A 24 4.25 2.04 -5.02
C ASN A 24 4.37 3.47 -4.49
N LEU A 25 5.08 3.70 -3.37
CA LEU A 25 5.16 5.02 -2.74
C LEU A 25 5.77 6.06 -3.68
N ALA A 26 6.84 5.70 -4.40
CA ALA A 26 7.48 6.59 -5.37
C ALA A 26 6.52 7.05 -6.48
N LEU A 27 5.60 6.17 -6.92
CA LEU A 27 4.59 6.52 -7.90
C LEU A 27 3.54 7.47 -7.31
N LEU A 28 3.11 7.23 -6.06
CA LEU A 28 2.14 8.11 -5.38
C LEU A 28 2.72 9.51 -5.14
N ASP A 29 4.02 9.59 -4.83
CA ASP A 29 4.74 10.86 -4.71
C ASP A 29 4.80 11.58 -6.08
N GLN A 30 5.12 10.86 -7.17
CA GLN A 30 5.12 11.43 -8.54
C GLN A 30 3.74 11.90 -9.02
N LEU A 31 2.67 11.27 -8.54
CA LEU A 31 1.29 11.66 -8.83
C LEU A 31 0.79 12.77 -7.89
N GLU A 32 1.62 13.24 -6.95
CA GLU A 32 1.30 14.30 -6.00
C GLU A 32 0.09 13.98 -5.09
N ILE A 33 -0.18 12.70 -4.86
CA ILE A 33 -1.31 12.23 -4.01
C ILE A 33 -0.86 11.55 -2.72
N ALA A 34 0.44 11.46 -2.48
CA ALA A 34 0.99 10.66 -1.40
C ALA A 34 0.53 11.11 -0.01
N ASP A 35 0.40 12.43 0.24
CA ASP A 35 -0.01 12.93 1.56
C ASP A 35 -1.48 12.63 1.85
N ALA A 36 -2.37 12.85 0.87
CA ALA A 36 -3.78 12.51 0.98
C ALA A 36 -3.96 10.98 1.18
N TRP A 37 -3.14 10.18 0.50
CA TRP A 37 -3.13 8.74 0.68
C TRP A 37 -2.63 8.34 2.09
N ARG A 38 -1.49 8.87 2.56
CA ARG A 38 -0.92 8.59 3.90
C ARG A 38 -1.89 8.94 5.02
N ALA A 39 -2.67 10.02 4.86
CA ALA A 39 -3.69 10.42 5.83
C ALA A 39 -4.86 9.43 5.96
N ASN A 40 -5.09 8.60 4.95
CA ASN A 40 -6.16 7.59 4.91
C ASN A 40 -5.63 6.14 4.98
N ALA A 41 -4.31 5.95 4.87
CA ALA A 41 -3.70 4.63 4.84
C ALA A 41 -3.77 3.95 6.23
N GLY A 42 -3.87 2.63 6.20
CA GLY A 42 -3.69 1.82 7.41
C GLY A 42 -2.24 1.89 7.94
N PRO A 43 -1.97 1.18 9.05
CA PRO A 43 -0.63 1.14 9.63
C PRO A 43 0.39 0.51 8.66
N GLU A 44 1.63 0.97 8.77
CA GLU A 44 2.76 0.40 8.03
C GLU A 44 2.98 -1.08 8.38
N ILE A 45 3.21 -1.91 7.35
CA ILE A 45 3.57 -3.31 7.53
C ILE A 45 5.07 -3.42 7.81
N ARG A 46 5.42 -3.86 9.01
CA ARG A 46 6.82 -3.87 9.50
C ARG A 46 7.50 -5.23 9.47
N ARG A 47 6.75 -6.30 9.19
CA ARG A 47 7.25 -7.69 9.23
C ARG A 47 6.65 -8.50 8.09
N VAL A 48 7.40 -9.49 7.64
CA VAL A 48 6.97 -10.48 6.65
C VAL A 48 7.21 -11.88 7.21
N GLY A 49 6.31 -12.80 6.89
CA GLY A 49 6.41 -14.20 7.26
C GLY A 49 6.34 -15.09 6.02
N LEU A 50 7.22 -16.09 5.95
CA LEU A 50 7.16 -17.19 4.99
C LEU A 50 6.64 -18.43 5.73
N PHE A 51 5.50 -18.95 5.29
CA PHE A 51 4.84 -20.10 5.89
C PHE A 51 4.99 -21.33 5.00
N SER A 52 5.37 -22.46 5.60
CA SER A 52 5.51 -23.76 4.93
C SER A 52 5.11 -24.88 5.89
N GLY A 53 3.88 -25.39 5.73
CA GLY A 53 3.28 -26.32 6.69
C GLY A 53 3.20 -25.70 8.08
N GLU A 54 3.73 -26.40 9.09
CA GLU A 54 3.81 -25.92 10.48
C GLU A 54 4.99 -24.98 10.75
N THR A 55 5.83 -24.69 9.74
CA THR A 55 6.99 -23.81 9.91
C THR A 55 6.65 -22.40 9.46
N CYS A 56 6.95 -21.42 10.31
CA CYS A 56 6.92 -20.00 9.98
C CYS A 56 8.30 -19.38 10.19
N ALA A 57 8.84 -18.77 9.14
CA ALA A 57 10.04 -17.94 9.21
C ALA A 57 9.65 -16.47 9.07
N GLU A 58 9.92 -15.67 10.10
CA GLU A 58 9.54 -14.26 10.13
C GLU A 58 10.79 -13.35 10.09
N ALA A 59 10.67 -12.22 9.40
CA ALA A 59 11.72 -11.22 9.30
C ALA A 59 11.13 -9.79 9.31
N PRO A 60 11.94 -8.75 9.61
CA PRO A 60 11.55 -7.38 9.31
C PRO A 60 11.19 -7.22 7.83
N MET A 61 10.22 -6.36 7.52
CA MET A 61 9.87 -6.03 6.14
C MET A 61 11.07 -5.33 5.47
N PRO A 62 11.52 -5.78 4.29
CA PRO A 62 12.58 -5.08 3.57
C PRO A 62 12.13 -3.68 3.17
N HIS A 63 13.04 -2.72 3.25
CA HIS A 63 12.79 -1.38 2.72
C HIS A 63 12.60 -1.42 1.21
N ALA A 64 11.69 -0.60 0.69
CA ALA A 64 11.55 -0.44 -0.74
C ALA A 64 12.84 0.16 -1.32
N LYS A 65 13.35 -0.46 -2.39
CA LYS A 65 14.48 0.10 -3.14
C LYS A 65 14.06 1.46 -3.73
N GLY A 66 14.81 2.52 -3.41
CA GLY A 66 14.55 3.88 -3.90
C GLY A 66 13.70 4.76 -2.97
N ALA A 67 13.18 4.22 -1.85
CA ALA A 67 12.76 5.10 -0.75
C ALA A 67 14.03 5.78 -0.21
N LEU A 68 14.08 7.12 -0.20
CA LEU A 68 15.16 7.82 0.50
C LEU A 68 15.21 7.26 1.92
N GLN A 69 16.40 6.82 2.34
CA GLN A 69 16.64 6.55 3.74
C GLN A 69 16.45 7.87 4.50
N ALA A 70 15.51 7.89 5.44
CA ALA A 70 15.42 8.95 6.43
C ALA A 70 16.58 8.80 7.43
#